data_AF-A0A1W6CHZ3-F1
#
_entry.id   AF-A0A1W6CHZ3-F1
#
_cell.length_a   1.000
_cell.length_b   1.000
_cell.length_c   1.000
_cell.angle_alpha   90.00
_cell.angle_beta   90.00
_cell.angle_gamma   90.00
#
_symmetry.space_group_name_H-M   'P 1'
#
loop_
_entity.id
_entity.type
_entity.pdbx_description
1 polymer ?
#
loop_
_entity_poly.entity_id
_entity_poly.type
_entity_poly.pdbx_seq_one_letter_code
_entity_poly.pdbx_strand_id
1 'polypeptide(L)'
;MVSEIFADGVGRVDFVSGVVRIELVSLEPTESGQGKMEVRQRIAMPVDGFLHSLNTMGDLVTKLVEAGVLKRNEPQGGAAPAKA
;
A
#
# COMPACT_ATOMS: atom_id res chain seq x y z
N MET A 1 -0.46 -22.28 13.75
CA MET A 1 -1.00 -20.90 13.79
C MET A 1 -0.06 -20.01 13.01
N VAL A 2 -0.59 -19.16 12.12
CA VAL A 2 0.21 -18.15 11.41
C VAL A 2 0.24 -16.90 12.28
N SER A 3 1.42 -16.29 12.45
CA SER A 3 1.54 -15.03 13.20
C SER A 3 0.94 -13.89 12.38
N GLU A 4 0.01 -13.16 12.98
CA GLU A 4 -0.54 -11.92 12.41
C GLU A 4 0.15 -10.72 13.05
N ILE A 5 0.41 -9.69 12.25
CA ILE A 5 0.91 -8.40 12.71
C ILE A 5 -0.05 -7.31 12.25
N PHE A 6 -0.24 -6.30 13.09
CA PHE A 6 -0.88 -5.07 12.67
C PHE A 6 0.15 -4.14 12.03
N ALA A 7 -0.24 -3.48 10.95
CA ALA A 7 0.52 -2.41 10.30
C ALA A 7 -0.46 -1.37 9.76
N ASP A 8 -0.14 -0.09 9.93
CA ASP A 8 -0.95 1.00 9.39
C ASP A 8 -0.82 1.10 7.87
N GLY A 9 0.29 0.62 7.31
CA GLY A 9 0.44 0.52 5.87
C GLY A 9 1.84 0.11 5.42
N VAL A 10 2.11 0.38 4.14
CA VAL A 10 3.41 0.17 3.49
C VAL A 10 4.22 1.46 3.58
N GLY A 11 5.39 1.39 4.21
CA GLY A 11 6.30 2.53 4.31
C GLY A 11 7.20 2.70 3.08
N ARG A 12 7.67 1.58 2.52
CA ARG A 12 8.59 1.57 1.37
C ARG A 12 8.49 0.27 0.59
N VAL A 13 8.72 0.37 -0.72
CA VAL A 13 8.87 -0.77 -1.62
C VAL A 13 10.15 -0.58 -2.43
N ASP A 14 11.08 -1.52 -2.31
CA ASP A 14 12.35 -1.53 -3.05
C ASP A 14 12.41 -2.72 -4.00
N PHE A 15 13.08 -2.55 -5.13
CA PHE A 15 13.36 -3.65 -6.07
C PHE A 15 14.86 -3.74 -6.36
N VAL A 16 15.48 -4.84 -5.95
CA VAL A 16 16.91 -5.08 -6.15
C VAL A 16 17.14 -6.56 -6.47
N SER A 17 17.87 -6.82 -7.56
CA SER A 17 18.30 -8.16 -7.97
C SER A 17 17.15 -9.18 -8.06
N GLY A 18 16.02 -8.78 -8.65
CA GLY A 18 14.87 -9.69 -8.84
C GLY A 18 13.98 -9.86 -7.61
N VAL A 19 14.28 -9.19 -6.49
CA VAL A 19 13.52 -9.28 -5.25
C VAL A 19 12.87 -7.95 -4.93
N VAL A 20 11.55 -7.99 -4.71
CA VAL A 20 10.77 -6.88 -4.16
C VAL A 20 10.76 -6.98 -2.64
N ARG A 21 11.11 -5.89 -1.96
CA ARG A 21 11.09 -5.77 -0.50
C ARG A 21 10.06 -4.71 -0.10
N ILE A 22 9.12 -5.09 0.76
CA ILE A 22 8.06 -4.23 1.26
C ILE A 22 8.27 -4.04 2.76
N GLU A 23 8.34 -2.79 3.21
CA GLU A 23 8.32 -2.45 4.64
C GLU A 23 6.89 -2.18 5.08
N LEU A 24 6.41 -2.93 6.07
CA LEU A 24 5.17 -2.65 6.79
C LEU A 24 5.48 -1.79 8.01
N VAL A 25 4.74 -0.70 8.20
CA VAL A 25 4.99 0.30 9.24
C VAL A 25 3.76 0.56 10.10
N SER A 26 3.99 1.03 11.32
CA SER A 26 2.95 1.60 12.17
C SER A 26 3.34 2.97 12.70
N LEU A 27 2.34 3.80 12.98
CA LEU A 27 2.51 5.09 13.62
C LEU A 27 2.58 4.93 15.13
N GLU A 28 3.78 5.07 15.69
CA GLU A 28 3.98 5.01 17.14
C GLU A 28 3.94 6.40 17.76
N PRO A 29 3.28 6.58 18.92
CA PRO A 29 3.38 7.82 19.66
C PRO A 29 4.80 8.00 20.20
N THR A 30 5.35 9.20 20.09
CA THR A 30 6.61 9.57 20.76
C THR A 30 6.34 10.46 21.95
N GLU A 31 7.30 10.57 22.87
CA GLU A 31 7.22 11.44 24.06
C GLU A 31 6.99 12.92 23.71
N SER A 32 7.40 13.37 22.52
CA SER A 32 7.18 14.73 22.04
C SER A 32 5.81 14.94 21.37
N GLY A 33 4.96 13.92 21.33
CA GLY A 33 3.63 13.96 20.70
C GLY A 33 3.64 13.93 19.16
N GLN A 34 4.82 13.90 18.53
CA GLN A 34 4.96 13.72 17.08
C GLN A 34 5.02 12.22 16.79
N GLY A 35 3.99 11.67 16.14
CA GLY A 35 3.99 10.25 15.78
C GLY A 35 5.16 9.90 14.84
N LYS A 36 5.83 8.77 15.11
CA LYS A 36 6.95 8.28 14.29
C LYS A 36 6.54 6.96 13.62
N MET A 37 6.78 6.87 12.31
CA MET A 37 6.60 5.61 11.61
C MET A 37 7.72 4.63 11.98
N GLU A 38 7.34 3.47 12.51
CA GLU A 38 8.26 2.39 12.87
C GLU A 38 8.00 1.16 12.02
N VAL A 39 9.08 0.51 11.56
CA VAL A 39 8.98 -0.72 10.76
C VAL A 39 8.56 -1.88 11.65
N ARG A 40 7.41 -2.48 11.35
CA ARG A 40 6.91 -3.68 12.04
C ARG A 40 7.44 -4.96 11.42
N GLN A 41 7.54 -5.00 10.10
CA GLN A 41 7.95 -6.21 9.37
C GLN A 41 8.47 -5.85 7.99
N ARG A 42 9.33 -6.72 7.45
CA ARG A 42 9.71 -6.69 6.04
C ARG A 42 9.24 -7.96 5.35
N ILE A 43 8.66 -7.80 4.18
CA ILE A 43 8.28 -8.91 3.30
C ILE A 43 9.21 -8.84 2.09
N ALA A 44 9.84 -9.96 1.73
CA ALA A 44 10.65 -10.08 0.53
C ALA A 44 10.06 -11.18 -0.34
N MET A 45 9.86 -10.87 -1.62
CA MET A 45 9.28 -11.81 -2.59
C MET A 45 9.87 -11.59 -3.97
N PRO A 46 9.86 -12.61 -4.84
CA PRO A 46 10.23 -12.43 -6.24
C PRO A 46 9.18 -11.59 -6.98
N VAL A 47 9.54 -11.06 -8.16
CA VAL A 47 8.70 -10.14 -8.94
C VAL A 47 7.36 -10.74 -9.33
N ASP A 48 7.33 -12.02 -9.71
CA ASP A 48 6.11 -12.75 -10.04
C ASP A 48 5.15 -12.85 -8.83
N GLY A 49 5.68 -13.14 -7.65
CA GLY A 49 4.92 -13.11 -6.39
C GLY A 49 4.33 -11.72 -6.08
N PHE A 50 5.09 -10.66 -6.36
CA PHE A 50 4.62 -9.29 -6.21
C PHE A 50 3.48 -8.97 -7.19
N LEU A 51 3.61 -9.32 -8.47
CA LEU A 51 2.57 -9.11 -9.47
C LEU A 51 1.29 -9.88 -9.14
N HIS A 52 1.41 -11.11 -8.64
CA HIS A 52 0.26 -11.88 -8.16
C HIS A 52 -0.42 -11.21 -6.95
N SER A 53 0.38 -10.69 -6.01
CA SER A 53 -0.13 -9.96 -4.85
C SER A 53 -0.88 -8.69 -5.27
N LEU A 54 -0.38 -7.97 -6.26
CA LEU A 54 -1.02 -6.77 -6.81
C LEU A 54 -2.42 -7.08 -7.39
N ASN A 55 -2.54 -8.16 -8.15
CA ASN A 55 -3.84 -8.58 -8.69
C ASN A 55 -4.81 -8.92 -7.56
N THR A 56 -4.35 -9.69 -6.55
CA THR A 56 -5.17 -10.04 -5.39
C THR A 56 -5.65 -8.80 -4.61
N MET A 57 -4.79 -7.81 -4.45
CA MET A 57 -5.16 -6.53 -3.83
C MET A 57 -6.18 -5.75 -4.67
N GLY A 58 -6.05 -5.75 -6.00
CA GLY A 58 -7.03 -5.14 -6.91
C GLY A 58 -8.41 -5.79 -6.84
N ASP A 59 -8.46 -7.12 -6.75
CA ASP A 59 -9.71 -7.87 -6.56
C ASP A 59 -10.36 -7.51 -5.22
N LEU A 60 -9.58 -7.38 -4.15
CA LEU A 60 -10.06 -6.94 -2.84
C LEU A 60 -10.64 -5.52 -2.92
N VAL A 61 -9.96 -4.58 -3.58
CA VAL A 61 -10.47 -3.21 -3.78
C VAL A 61 -11.81 -3.23 -4.51
N THR A 62 -11.95 -4.05 -5.55
CA THR A 62 -13.23 -4.17 -6.28
C THR A 62 -14.36 -4.63 -5.36
N LYS A 63 -14.12 -5.66 -4.54
CA LYS A 63 -15.10 -6.13 -3.55
C LYS A 63 -15.46 -5.06 -2.51
N LEU A 64 -14.49 -4.27 -2.06
CA LEU A 64 -14.73 -3.16 -1.13
C LEU A 64 -15.57 -2.03 -1.74
N VAL A 65 -15.44 -1.79 -3.05
CA VAL A 65 -16.29 -0.83 -3.78
C VAL A 65 -17.72 -1.37 -3.92
N GLU A 66 -17.88 -2.64 -4.29
CA GLU A 66 -19.20 -3.29 -4.40
C GLU A 66 -19.94 -3.31 -3.05
N ALA A 67 -19.21 -3.48 -1.95
CA ALA A 67 -19.75 -3.40 -0.59
C ALA A 67 -20.05 -1.97 -0.11
N GLY A 68 -19.72 -0.93 -0.91
CA GLY A 68 -19.94 0.47 -0.57
C GLY A 68 -18.97 1.06 0.46
N VAL A 69 -17.92 0.31 0.85
CA VAL A 69 -16.89 0.75 1.80
C VAL A 69 -15.96 1.79 1.17
N LEU A 70 -15.64 1.60 -0.12
CA LEU A 70 -14.81 2.52 -0.90
C LEU A 70 -15.62 3.14 -2.03
N LYS A 71 -15.33 4.41 -2.35
CA LYS A 71 -15.80 5.08 -3.57
C LYS A 71 -14.65 5.16 -4.56
N ARG A 72 -14.89 4.83 -5.83
CA ARG A 72 -13.91 5.11 -6.88
C ARG A 72 -13.88 6.62 -7.12
N ASN A 73 -12.69 7.21 -7.07
CA ASN A 73 -12.50 8.55 -7.60
C ASN A 73 -12.64 8.45 -9.12
N GLU A 74 -13.68 9.06 -9.70
CA GLU A 74 -13.71 9.29 -11.13
C GLU A 74 -12.54 10.22 -11.48
N PRO A 75 -11.81 9.97 -12.59
CA PRO A 75 -10.79 10.90 -13.04
C PRO A 75 -11.49 12.23 -13.34
N GLN A 76 -11.22 13.22 -12.49
CA GLN A 76 -11.72 14.58 -12.66
C GLN A 76 -11.22 15.04 -14.04
N GLY A 77 -12.17 15.27 -14.95
CA GLY A 77 -11.93 15.48 -16.38
C GLY A 77 -10.80 16.48 -16.64
N GLY A 78 -9.93 16.11 -17.57
CA GLY A 78 -8.79 16.93 -17.98
C GLY A 78 -9.20 18.35 -18.31
N ALA A 79 -8.65 19.31 -17.56
CA ALA A 79 -8.51 20.66 -18.04
C ALA A 79 -7.50 20.62 -19.20
N ALA A 80 -8.02 20.64 -20.42
CA ALA A 80 -7.21 20.87 -21.61
C ALA A 80 -6.43 22.18 -21.45
N PRO A 81 -5.13 22.23 -21.83
CA PRO A 81 -4.36 23.46 -21.73
C PRO A 81 -4.99 24.52 -22.66
N ALA A 82 -5.30 25.69 -22.11
CA ALA A 82 -5.68 26.85 -22.90
C ALA A 82 -4.52 27.15 -23.87
N LYS A 83 -4.84 27.19 -25.17
CA LYS A 83 -3.91 27.57 -26.24
C LYS A 83 -3.27 28.93 -25.93
N ALA A 84 -1.97 29.02 -26.19
CA ALA A 84 -1.15 30.22 -26.18
C ALA A 84 -1.61 31.28 -27.20
#